data_AF-A0A963PHP8-F1
#
_entry.id   AF-A0A963PHP8-F1
#
_cell.length_a   1.000
_cell.length_b   1.000
_cell.length_c   1.000
_cell.angle_alpha   90.00
_cell.angle_beta   90.00
_cell.angle_gamma   90.00
#
_symmetry.space_group_name_H-M   'P 1'
#
loop_
_entity.id
_entity.type
_entity.pdbx_description
1 polymer ?
#
loop_
_entity_poly.entity_id
_entity_poly.type
_entity_poly.pdbx_seq_one_letter_code
_entity_poly.pdbx_strand_id
1 'polypeptide(L)' 'MSDLITDIARRLDADSLIPYLGAGMLSLCDDASVPSTPLALAAVMTAKVSVPHKIRTKLTQAAQFIENFKHRKSVV' A
#
# COMPACT_ATOMS: atom_id res chain seq x y z
N MET A 1 -11.57 4.82 28.65
CA MET A 1 -10.61 4.12 27.74
C MET A 1 -10.72 2.60 27.88
N SER A 2 -10.76 2.08 29.12
CA SER A 2 -11.15 0.69 29.44
C SER A 2 -12.38 0.18 28.65
N ASP A 3 -13.47 0.97 28.64
CA ASP A 3 -14.72 0.53 28.01
C ASP A 3 -14.64 0.34 26.49
N LEU A 4 -13.80 1.13 25.80
CA LEU A 4 -13.63 1.01 24.35
C LEU A 4 -12.94 -0.31 23.98
N ILE A 5 -11.89 -0.69 24.72
CA ILE A 5 -11.16 -1.94 24.48
C ILE A 5 -12.08 -3.13 24.73
N THR A 6 -12.85 -3.09 25.83
CA THR A 6 -13.82 -4.14 26.17
C THR A 6 -14.92 -4.26 25.11
N ASP A 7 -15.39 -3.15 24.55
CA ASP A 7 -16.39 -3.18 23.48
C ASP A 7 -15.83 -3.77 22.18
N ILE A 8 -14.62 -3.38 21.79
CA ILE A 8 -13.94 -3.95 20.60
C ILE A 8 -13.76 -5.46 20.77
N ALA A 9 -13.30 -5.93 21.94
CA ALA A 9 -13.13 -7.35 22.22
C ALA A 9 -14.45 -8.12 22.11
N ARG A 10 -15.52 -7.62 22.75
CA ARG A 10 -16.86 -8.23 22.68
C ARG A 10 -17.33 -8.38 21.22
N ARG A 11 -17.08 -7.36 20.40
CA ARG A 11 -17.52 -7.34 19.00
C ARG A 11 -16.72 -8.26 18.09
N LEU A 12 -15.42 -8.43 18.38
CA LEU A 12 -14.57 -9.44 17.74
C LEU A 12 -15.06 -10.85 18.09
N ASP A 13 -15.30 -11.14 19.37
CA ASP A 13 -15.80 -12.45 19.83
C ASP A 13 -17.17 -12.80 19.23
N ALA A 14 -17.99 -11.79 18.94
CA ALA A 14 -19.30 -11.96 18.31
C ALA A 14 -19.27 -12.00 16.77
N ASP A 15 -18.08 -12.09 16.13
CA ASP A 15 -17.89 -12.05 14.67
C ASP A 15 -18.54 -10.81 13.99
N SER A 16 -18.71 -9.72 14.73
CA SER A 16 -19.41 -8.50 14.31
C SER A 16 -18.48 -7.36 13.90
N LEU A 17 -17.17 -7.62 13.85
CA LEU A 17 -16.14 -6.65 13.55
C LEU A 17 -15.06 -7.24 12.65
N ILE A 18 -14.77 -6.57 11.53
CA ILE A 18 -13.65 -6.90 10.64
C ILE A 18 -12.67 -5.72 10.70
N PRO A 19 -11.54 -5.84 11.43
CA PRO A 19 -10.60 -4.74 11.56
C PRO A 19 -9.77 -4.56 10.28
N TYR A 20 -9.61 -3.31 9.85
CA TYR A 20 -8.62 -2.96 8.83
C TYR A 20 -7.25 -2.79 9.50
N LEU A 21 -6.35 -3.75 9.29
CA LEU A 21 -5.04 -3.79 9.95
C LEU A 21 -3.91 -3.14 9.12
N GLY A 22 -4.19 -2.82 7.86
CA GLY A 22 -3.23 -2.18 6.94
C GLY A 22 -2.07 -3.07 6.50
N ALA A 23 -1.24 -2.52 5.61
CA ALA A 23 -0.11 -3.24 4.99
C ALA A 23 1.03 -3.56 5.98
N GLY A 24 1.06 -2.91 7.14
CA GLY A 24 2.06 -3.17 8.17
C GLY A 24 2.03 -4.61 8.69
N MET A 25 0.86 -5.26 8.71
CA MET A 25 0.72 -6.66 9.13
C MET A 25 1.52 -7.66 8.29
N LEU A 26 1.88 -7.28 7.05
CA LEU A 26 2.70 -8.13 6.19
C LEU A 26 4.10 -8.38 6.78
N SER A 27 4.57 -7.55 7.73
CA SER A 27 5.85 -7.81 8.42
C SER A 27 5.80 -9.02 9.35
N LEU A 28 4.61 -9.53 9.67
CA LEU A 28 4.42 -10.71 10.50
C LEU A 28 4.38 -12.01 9.68
N CYS A 29 4.43 -11.92 8.36
CA CYS A 29 4.44 -13.07 7.46
C CYS A 29 5.88 -13.31 6.98
N ASP A 30 6.36 -14.55 7.07
CA ASP A 30 7.72 -14.90 6.61
C ASP A 30 7.90 -14.71 5.09
N ASP A 31 6.83 -14.94 4.31
CA ASP A 31 6.86 -14.96 2.84
C ASP A 31 5.86 -13.97 2.21
N ALA A 32 5.79 -12.73 2.71
CA ALA A 32 4.94 -11.70 2.11
C ALA A 32 5.38 -11.36 0.68
N SER A 33 4.57 -11.72 -0.32
CA SER A 33 4.87 -11.52 -1.75
C SER A 33 4.58 -10.11 -2.28
N VAL A 34 3.95 -9.26 -1.45
CA VAL A 34 3.53 -7.90 -1.83
C VAL A 34 4.22 -6.85 -0.95
N PRO A 35 4.51 -5.65 -1.48
CA PRO A 35 5.22 -4.62 -0.73
C PRO A 35 4.38 -4.07 0.43
N SER A 36 4.97 -4.05 1.62
CA SER A 36 4.34 -3.53 2.84
C SER A 36 4.57 -2.03 3.07
N THR A 37 5.48 -1.41 2.29
CA THR A 37 5.82 0.01 2.43
C THR A 37 5.64 0.76 1.12
N PRO A 38 5.35 2.08 1.17
CA PRO A 38 5.27 2.91 -0.03
C PRO A 38 6.57 2.91 -0.85
N LEU A 39 7.73 2.83 -0.18
CA LEU A 39 9.03 2.82 -0.85
C LEU A 39 9.28 1.50 -1.59
N ALA A 40 8.93 0.36 -0.98
CA ALA A 40 9.02 -0.94 -1.65
C ALA A 40 8.06 -1.01 -2.84
N LEU A 41 6.85 -0.47 -2.70
CA LEU A 41 5.90 -0.39 -3.82
C LEU A 41 6.44 0.47 -4.97
N ALA A 42 7.04 1.63 -4.67
CA ALA A 42 7.68 2.47 -5.68
C ALA A 42 8.82 1.73 -6.40
N ALA A 43 9.64 0.96 -5.68
CA ALA A 43 10.69 0.15 -6.28
C ALA A 43 10.13 -0.91 -7.25
N VAL A 44 9.07 -1.62 -6.85
CA VAL A 44 8.40 -2.62 -7.71
C VAL A 44 7.83 -1.98 -8.98
N MET A 45 7.19 -0.82 -8.86
CA MET A 45 6.61 -0.11 -10.01
C MET A 45 7.69 0.37 -10.99
N THR A 46 8.75 0.99 -10.46
CA THR A 46 9.82 1.59 -11.28
C THR A 46 10.76 0.56 -11.89
N ALA A 47 10.83 -0.65 -11.33
CA ALA A 47 11.50 -1.78 -11.97
C ALA A 47 10.79 -2.24 -13.25
N LYS A 48 9.46 -2.06 -13.34
CA LYS A 48 8.66 -2.46 -14.51
C LYS A 48 8.52 -1.34 -15.54
N VAL A 49 8.50 -0.08 -15.09
CA VAL A 49 8.28 1.08 -15.95
C VAL A 49 9.29 2.17 -15.62
N SER A 50 10.04 2.62 -16.64
CA SER A 50 11.05 3.67 -16.47
C SER A 50 10.40 5.02 -16.12
N VAL A 51 10.94 5.67 -15.07
CA VAL A 51 10.56 7.00 -14.59
C VAL A 51 11.80 7.87 -14.36
N PRO A 52 11.67 9.21 -14.30
CA PRO A 52 12.78 10.10 -13.95
C PRO A 52 13.42 9.75 -12.60
N HIS A 53 14.76 9.80 -12.55
CA HIS A 53 15.54 9.44 -11.36
C HIS A 53 15.06 10.13 -10.07
N LYS A 54 14.70 11.42 -10.16
CA LYS A 54 14.26 12.26 -9.03
C LYS A 54 12.96 11.79 -8.36
N ILE A 55 12.15 10.99 -9.06
CA ILE A 55 10.83 10.56 -8.58
C ILE A 55 10.76 9.05 -8.30
N ARG A 56 11.82 8.29 -8.57
CA ARG A 56 11.79 6.81 -8.49
C ARG A 56 11.47 6.24 -7.10
N THR A 57 11.76 6.99 -6.05
CA THR A 57 11.46 6.61 -4.65
C THR A 57 10.22 7.30 -4.10
N LYS A 58 9.54 8.13 -4.91
CA LYS A 58 8.36 8.90 -4.51
C LYS A 58 7.12 8.25 -5.11
N LEU A 59 6.50 7.33 -4.35
CA LEU A 59 5.41 6.47 -4.82
C LEU A 59 4.36 7.22 -5.67
N THR A 60 3.75 8.27 -5.11
CA THR A 60 2.68 9.01 -5.80
C THR A 60 3.18 9.70 -7.08
N GLN A 61 4.39 10.27 -7.06
CA GLN A 61 4.95 10.93 -8.25
C GLN A 61 5.29 9.92 -9.35
N ALA A 62 5.90 8.77 -8.98
CA ALA A 62 6.19 7.69 -9.91
C ALA A 62 4.90 7.13 -10.53
N ALA A 63 3.88 6.84 -9.70
CA ALA A 63 2.58 6.35 -10.16
C ALA A 63 1.92 7.31 -11.16
N GLN A 64 1.83 8.59 -10.79
CA GLN A 64 1.22 9.62 -11.65
C GLN A 64 1.96 9.78 -12.98
N PHE A 65 3.30 9.73 -12.97
CA PHE A 65 4.11 9.80 -14.19
C PHE A 65 3.85 8.60 -15.10
N ILE A 66 3.84 7.38 -14.54
CA ILE A 66 3.58 6.14 -15.28
C ILE A 66 2.20 6.20 -15.93
N GLU A 67 1.16 6.58 -15.18
CA GLU A 67 -0.20 6.72 -15.68
C GLU A 67 -0.28 7.71 -16.85
N ASN A 68 0.25 8.92 -16.67
CA ASN A 68 0.12 9.99 -17.66
C ASN A 68 0.97 9.78 -18.92
N PHE A 69 2.20 9.30 -18.78
CA PHE A 69 3.18 9.30 -19.88
C PHE A 69 3.49 7.92 -20.47
N LYS A 70 3.15 6.82 -19.77
CA LYS A 70 3.48 5.46 -20.22
C LYS A 70 2.26 4.62 -20.59
N HIS A 71 1.09 4.92 -20.02
CA HIS A 71 -0.16 4.20 -20.33
C HIS A 71 -1.14 5.01 -21.16
N ARG A 72 -1.12 6.35 -21.06
CA ARG A 72 -1.98 7.20 -21.89
C ARG A 72 -1.39 7.37 -23.29
N LYS A 73 -2.06 6.81 -24.31
CA LYS A 73 -1.64 6.88 -25.72
C LYS A 73 -2.02 8.19 -26.43
N SER A 74 -2.97 8.95 -25.88
CA SER A 74 -3.38 10.25 -26.41
C SER A 74 -2.63 11.35 -25.64
N VAL A 75 -1.49 11.76 -26.17
CA VAL A 75 -0.92 13.07 -25.82
C VAL A 75 -1.62 14.06 -26.74
N VAL A 76 -2.43 14.96 -26.17
CA VAL A 76 -2.90 16.16 -26.90
C VAL A 76 -1.72 17.11 -27.05
#